data_AF-A0A0K8Q0I4-F1
#
_entry.id   AF-A0A0K8Q0I4-F1
#
_cell.length_a   1.000
_cell.length_b   1.000
_cell.length_c   1.000
_cell.angle_alpha   90.00
_cell.angle_beta   90.00
_cell.angle_gamma   90.00
#
_symmetry.space_group_name_H-M   'P 1'
#
loop_
_entity.id
_entity.type
_entity.pdbx_description
1 polymer ?
#
loop_
_entity_poly.entity_id
_entity_poly.type
_entity_poly.pdbx_seq_one_letter_code
_entity_poly.pdbx_strand_id
1 'polypeptide(L)'
;MFRPGYSQGLGVTQRGAGANMSVDVNLASGLTYAGALVATSSNVPYFGWTDAAINAAVAASDPTNPRIDVVAAYVDLSLISSSVTNNTGAFKIKVVTGTPAGSPVAPNAAAIQSSVGAGNPYITLATVTVAAAAASIVNANIADTRIPSALSVPYLYGGSSNTKGHLVPNIADDTVALLNAVQTLIGKSLSLTGNTATGNVLTNPFKFSAYPATSPGLTASTWTKVPFDTKVFDTSSNFDAVTNYRFTAPVAGFYHLDATAVIGTSGMSTTAYGQAALYKNGTAVLLGAHEAGSGNANTLVISQVSATLQLAANDYIEFFVFCSEASRALVGGSGNTYMSGFLVSHI
;
A
#
# COMPACT_ATOMS: atom_id res chain seq x y z
N MET A 1 -25.73 15.86 18.36
CA MET A 1 -27.15 15.79 17.91
C MET A 1 -27.23 16.19 16.44
N PHE A 2 -28.11 15.59 15.66
CA PHE A 2 -28.13 15.73 14.20
C PHE A 2 -28.33 17.18 13.72
N ARG A 3 -27.72 17.56 12.60
CA ARG A 3 -28.08 18.74 11.81
C ARG A 3 -29.28 18.37 10.91
N PRO A 4 -30.40 19.11 10.96
CA PRO A 4 -31.53 18.90 10.06
C PRO A 4 -31.14 19.12 8.60
N GLY A 5 -31.80 18.42 7.69
CA GLY A 5 -31.45 18.47 6.28
C GLY A 5 -31.92 17.24 5.52
N TYR A 6 -31.61 17.20 4.22
CA TYR A 6 -31.89 16.01 3.41
C TYR A 6 -30.94 14.88 3.79
N SER A 7 -31.45 13.65 3.90
CA SER A 7 -30.62 12.46 4.05
C SER A 7 -30.25 11.87 2.71
N GLN A 8 -31.19 11.90 1.76
CA GLN A 8 -31.00 11.38 0.40
C GLN A 8 -32.06 11.95 -0.54
N GLY A 9 -31.72 12.09 -1.81
CA GLY A 9 -32.66 12.56 -2.84
C GLY A 9 -33.24 13.95 -2.53
N LEU A 10 -34.53 14.13 -2.82
CA LEU A 10 -35.28 15.39 -2.72
C LEU A 10 -34.78 16.51 -3.64
N GLY A 11 -34.09 16.14 -4.73
CA GLY A 11 -33.62 17.11 -5.73
C GLY A 11 -34.79 17.69 -6.52
N VAL A 12 -34.89 19.02 -6.55
CA VAL A 12 -35.92 19.73 -7.31
C VAL A 12 -35.47 19.89 -8.75
N THR A 13 -36.29 19.45 -9.70
CA THR A 13 -36.03 19.61 -11.15
C THR A 13 -37.26 20.15 -11.86
N GLN A 14 -37.08 20.57 -13.12
CA GLN A 14 -38.20 20.76 -14.03
C GLN A 14 -39.04 19.49 -14.14
N ARG A 15 -40.34 19.65 -14.41
CA ARG A 15 -41.26 18.52 -14.53
C ARG A 15 -40.83 17.54 -15.64
N GLY A 16 -40.70 16.27 -15.29
CA GLY A 16 -40.29 15.19 -16.20
C GLY A 16 -41.31 14.88 -17.29
N ALA A 17 -42.60 15.11 -17.03
CA ALA A 17 -43.69 14.95 -18.00
C ALA A 17 -43.85 16.13 -18.99
N GLY A 18 -42.88 17.06 -19.02
CA GLY A 18 -42.92 18.28 -19.83
C GLY A 18 -43.00 19.53 -18.96
N ALA A 19 -42.18 20.53 -19.28
CA ALA A 19 -42.07 21.76 -18.50
C ALA A 19 -43.41 22.52 -18.49
N ASN A 20 -43.88 22.86 -17.29
CA ASN A 20 -45.07 23.68 -17.06
C ASN A 20 -44.91 24.41 -15.71
N MET A 21 -45.98 24.98 -15.18
CA MET A 21 -45.98 25.65 -13.87
C MET A 21 -45.98 24.63 -12.70
N SER A 22 -45.02 23.71 -12.70
CA SER A 22 -44.74 22.78 -11.60
C SER A 22 -43.30 22.29 -11.63
N VAL A 23 -42.82 21.80 -10.50
CA VAL A 23 -41.49 21.19 -10.34
C VAL A 23 -41.64 19.78 -9.77
N ASP A 24 -40.70 18.90 -10.08
CA ASP A 24 -40.66 17.56 -9.50
C ASP A 24 -39.61 17.50 -8.39
N VAL A 25 -39.98 16.92 -7.25
CA VAL A 25 -39.07 16.59 -6.15
C VAL A 25 -38.74 15.10 -6.23
N ASN A 26 -37.51 14.78 -6.61
CA ASN A 26 -37.14 13.45 -7.08
C ASN A 26 -36.45 12.58 -6.03
N LEU A 27 -36.44 11.27 -6.28
CA LEU A 27 -35.71 10.28 -5.48
C LEU A 27 -34.18 10.41 -5.58
N ALA A 28 -33.68 11.04 -6.65
CA ALA A 28 -32.32 10.92 -7.20
C ALA A 28 -31.99 9.54 -7.78
N SER A 29 -31.05 9.51 -8.73
CA SER A 29 -30.77 8.34 -9.57
C SER A 29 -30.30 7.15 -8.74
N GLY A 30 -30.89 5.97 -8.99
CA GLY A 30 -30.52 4.71 -8.34
C GLY A 30 -31.05 4.53 -6.92
N LEU A 31 -31.92 5.42 -6.43
CA LEU A 31 -32.47 5.35 -5.07
C LEU A 31 -33.94 4.93 -5.08
N THR A 32 -34.31 4.08 -4.12
CA THR A 32 -35.69 3.65 -3.87
C THR A 32 -36.47 4.66 -3.03
N TYR A 33 -35.78 5.48 -2.24
CA TYR A 33 -36.38 6.44 -1.31
C TYR A 33 -35.63 7.76 -1.33
N ALA A 34 -36.34 8.85 -1.05
CA ALA A 34 -35.77 10.14 -0.70
C ALA A 34 -36.36 10.61 0.63
N GLY A 35 -35.56 11.32 1.42
CA GLY A 35 -36.00 11.71 2.76
C GLY A 35 -35.16 12.80 3.39
N ALA A 36 -35.67 13.28 4.53
CA ALA A 36 -35.08 14.36 5.29
C ALA A 36 -35.31 14.19 6.79
N LEU A 37 -34.35 14.69 7.55
CA LEU A 37 -34.48 14.97 8.98
C LEU A 37 -34.97 16.41 9.13
N VAL A 38 -36.16 16.57 9.69
CA VAL A 38 -36.86 17.84 9.83
C VAL A 38 -37.04 18.14 11.32
N ALA A 39 -36.30 19.12 11.86
CA ALA A 39 -36.30 19.39 13.30
C ALA A 39 -37.48 20.25 13.75
N THR A 40 -38.01 19.87 14.92
CA THR A 40 -38.91 20.71 15.72
C THR A 40 -38.13 21.72 16.57
N SER A 41 -38.84 22.69 17.16
CA SER A 41 -38.30 23.63 18.14
C SER A 41 -37.70 22.97 19.40
N SER A 42 -38.04 21.71 19.68
CA SER A 42 -37.52 20.92 20.80
C SER A 42 -36.30 20.06 20.43
N ASN A 43 -35.68 20.28 19.27
CA ASN A 43 -34.54 19.50 18.75
C ASN A 43 -34.82 17.98 18.58
N VAL A 44 -36.09 17.59 18.49
CA VAL A 44 -36.51 16.22 18.14
C VAL A 44 -36.84 16.20 16.64
N PRO A 45 -36.00 15.60 15.78
CA PRO A 45 -36.27 15.56 14.35
C PRO A 45 -37.30 14.50 14.01
N TYR A 46 -38.24 14.85 13.14
CA TYR A 46 -39.01 13.88 12.39
C TYR A 46 -38.20 13.41 11.18
N PHE A 47 -38.30 12.12 10.86
CA PHE A 47 -37.83 11.60 9.59
C PHE A 47 -39.01 11.46 8.64
N GLY A 48 -39.00 12.21 7.55
CA GLY A 48 -39.99 12.12 6.48
C GLY A 48 -39.36 11.59 5.21
N TRP A 49 -40.09 10.76 4.48
CA TRP A 49 -39.59 10.13 3.26
C TRP A 49 -40.70 9.93 2.22
N THR A 50 -40.28 9.75 0.97
CA THR A 50 -41.11 9.41 -0.19
C THR A 50 -40.40 8.32 -1.01
N ASP A 51 -41.18 7.46 -1.66
CA ASP A 51 -40.73 6.41 -2.59
C ASP A 51 -41.10 6.71 -4.05
N ALA A 52 -41.68 7.88 -4.30
CA ALA A 52 -41.98 8.39 -5.63
C ALA A 52 -41.59 9.87 -5.78
N ALA A 53 -41.41 10.31 -7.02
CA ALA A 53 -41.27 11.72 -7.33
C ALA A 53 -42.58 12.47 -7.03
N ILE A 54 -42.48 13.62 -6.37
CA ILE A 54 -43.64 14.43 -6.01
C ILE A 54 -43.71 15.63 -6.95
N ASN A 55 -44.80 15.75 -7.71
CA ASN A 55 -45.08 16.94 -8.51
C ASN A 55 -45.66 18.04 -7.62
N ALA A 56 -45.01 19.19 -7.59
CA ALA A 56 -45.43 20.34 -6.80
C ALA A 56 -45.79 21.52 -7.72
N ALA A 57 -47.06 21.94 -7.67
CA ALA A 57 -47.56 23.03 -8.49
C ALA A 57 -46.94 24.38 -8.07
N VAL A 58 -46.53 25.16 -9.06
CA VAL A 58 -46.10 26.56 -8.89
C VAL A 58 -47.27 27.44 -9.27
N ALA A 59 -47.59 28.45 -8.45
CA ALA A 59 -48.70 29.36 -8.73
C ALA A 59 -48.49 30.10 -10.07
N ALA A 60 -49.58 30.56 -10.70
CA ALA A 60 -49.50 31.34 -11.94
C ALA A 60 -48.49 32.51 -11.81
N SER A 61 -47.72 32.78 -12.87
CA SER A 61 -46.80 33.92 -12.90
C SER A 61 -47.55 35.24 -12.80
N ASP A 62 -46.91 36.26 -12.23
CA ASP A 62 -47.46 37.62 -12.27
C ASP A 62 -47.23 38.19 -13.69
N PRO A 63 -48.20 38.93 -14.27
CA PRO A 63 -48.07 39.44 -15.64
C PRO A 63 -46.97 40.50 -15.80
N THR A 64 -46.52 41.13 -14.71
CA THR A 64 -45.68 42.33 -14.75
C THR A 64 -44.35 42.18 -14.03
N ASN A 65 -44.31 41.45 -12.92
CA ASN A 65 -43.14 41.39 -12.04
C ASN A 65 -42.64 39.95 -11.83
N PRO A 66 -41.32 39.72 -11.82
CA PRO A 66 -40.79 38.42 -11.41
C PRO A 66 -40.99 38.21 -9.90
N ARG A 67 -40.89 36.95 -9.46
CA ARG A 67 -40.84 36.56 -8.04
C ARG A 67 -39.92 35.37 -7.81
N ILE A 68 -39.60 35.11 -6.55
CA ILE A 68 -38.87 33.90 -6.13
C ILE A 68 -39.79 33.08 -5.23
N ASP A 69 -40.09 31.85 -5.63
CA ASP A 69 -40.85 30.89 -4.84
C ASP A 69 -39.87 29.96 -4.09
N VAL A 70 -40.29 29.35 -2.98
CA VAL A 70 -39.49 28.38 -2.20
C VAL A 70 -40.17 27.02 -2.22
N VAL A 71 -39.44 25.98 -2.57
CA VAL A 71 -39.89 24.59 -2.42
C VAL A 71 -39.49 24.11 -1.04
N ALA A 72 -40.47 23.83 -0.18
CA ALA A 72 -40.26 23.34 1.17
C ALA A 72 -40.80 21.91 1.32
N ALA A 73 -40.03 21.08 2.03
CA ALA A 73 -40.52 19.80 2.56
C ALA A 73 -40.88 19.99 4.04
N TYR A 74 -42.06 19.55 4.46
CA TYR A 74 -42.54 19.72 5.82
C TYR A 74 -43.23 18.46 6.35
N VAL A 75 -43.36 18.39 7.66
CA VAL A 75 -44.15 17.36 8.35
C VAL A 75 -45.45 17.98 8.83
N ASP A 76 -46.56 17.47 8.32
CA ASP A 76 -47.91 17.87 8.74
C ASP A 76 -48.25 17.24 10.09
N LEU A 77 -48.09 18.00 11.17
CA LEU A 77 -48.31 17.53 12.53
C LEU A 77 -49.77 17.22 12.83
N SER A 78 -50.72 17.73 12.03
CA SER A 78 -52.14 17.36 12.20
C SER A 78 -52.40 15.87 11.91
N LEU A 79 -51.50 15.22 11.17
CA LEU A 79 -51.55 13.81 10.82
C LEU A 79 -50.71 12.93 11.77
N ILE A 80 -50.08 13.52 12.78
CA ILE A 80 -49.20 12.85 13.74
C ILE A 80 -49.86 12.87 15.12
N SER A 81 -49.96 11.70 15.76
CA SER A 81 -50.43 11.56 17.14
C SER A 81 -49.66 10.45 17.84
N SER A 82 -49.88 10.25 19.14
CA SER A 82 -49.28 9.13 19.89
C SER A 82 -49.62 7.75 19.32
N SER A 83 -50.72 7.65 18.56
CA SER A 83 -51.16 6.40 17.95
C SER A 83 -50.75 6.25 16.47
N VAL A 84 -50.24 7.31 15.84
CA VAL A 84 -49.80 7.32 14.42
C VAL A 84 -48.48 8.09 14.24
N THR A 85 -47.48 7.77 15.05
CA THR A 85 -46.17 8.45 15.07
C THR A 85 -45.35 8.29 13.80
N ASN A 86 -45.56 7.22 13.02
CA ASN A 86 -44.91 6.98 11.73
C ASN A 86 -45.95 7.02 10.60
N ASN A 87 -46.30 8.22 10.15
CA ASN A 87 -47.28 8.44 9.08
C ASN A 87 -46.61 8.99 7.82
N THR A 88 -46.53 8.17 6.78
CA THR A 88 -45.94 8.55 5.49
C THR A 88 -46.70 9.67 4.79
N GLY A 89 -48.01 9.80 5.05
CA GLY A 89 -48.83 10.89 4.53
C GLY A 89 -48.57 12.26 5.18
N ALA A 90 -47.81 12.30 6.28
CA ALA A 90 -47.44 13.55 6.95
C ALA A 90 -46.27 14.26 6.25
N PHE A 91 -45.41 13.55 5.51
CA PHE A 91 -44.33 14.18 4.75
C PHE A 91 -44.88 14.78 3.45
N LYS A 92 -44.81 16.10 3.33
CA LYS A 92 -45.43 16.84 2.21
C LYS A 92 -44.47 17.85 1.61
N ILE A 93 -44.67 18.12 0.33
CA ILE A 93 -43.99 19.19 -0.41
C ILE A 93 -44.95 20.36 -0.60
N LYS A 94 -44.47 21.58 -0.41
CA LYS A 94 -45.20 22.80 -0.73
C LYS A 94 -44.31 23.80 -1.45
N VAL A 95 -44.84 24.37 -2.53
CA VAL A 95 -44.28 25.59 -3.12
C VAL A 95 -44.87 26.78 -2.37
N VAL A 96 -44.02 27.55 -1.73
CA VAL A 96 -44.35 28.81 -1.06
C VAL A 96 -44.17 29.93 -2.07
N THR A 97 -45.28 30.51 -2.49
CA THR A 97 -45.30 31.61 -3.46
C THR A 97 -44.66 32.87 -2.87
N GLY A 98 -43.72 33.46 -3.60
CA GLY A 98 -43.12 34.76 -3.27
C GLY A 98 -44.00 35.94 -3.66
N THR A 99 -43.60 37.13 -3.24
CA THR A 99 -44.26 38.39 -3.61
C THR A 99 -43.65 38.93 -4.91
N PRO A 100 -44.45 39.21 -5.96
CA PRO A 100 -43.95 39.85 -7.18
C PRO A 100 -43.34 41.23 -6.90
N ALA A 101 -42.14 41.48 -7.41
CA ALA A 101 -41.45 42.76 -7.29
C ALA A 101 -40.39 42.92 -8.38
N GLY A 102 -40.00 44.17 -8.69
CA GLY A 102 -38.91 44.45 -9.64
C GLY A 102 -37.53 43.92 -9.18
N SER A 103 -37.36 43.71 -7.87
CA SER A 103 -36.23 42.98 -7.28
C SER A 103 -36.79 41.97 -6.27
N PRO A 104 -37.14 40.76 -6.72
CA PRO A 104 -37.84 39.81 -5.89
C PRO A 104 -36.93 39.18 -4.84
N VAL A 105 -37.48 38.93 -3.67
CA VAL A 105 -36.80 38.27 -2.55
C VAL A 105 -37.55 36.97 -2.23
N ALA A 106 -36.80 35.91 -1.91
CA ALA A 106 -37.39 34.65 -1.51
C ALA A 106 -38.23 34.79 -0.22
N PRO A 107 -39.35 34.05 -0.07
CA PRO A 107 -40.08 33.92 1.18
C PRO A 107 -39.14 33.70 2.38
N ASN A 108 -39.26 34.54 3.40
CA ASN A 108 -38.52 34.38 4.64
C ASN A 108 -39.11 33.24 5.50
N ALA A 109 -38.46 32.92 6.62
CA ALA A 109 -38.89 31.84 7.49
C ALA A 109 -40.35 31.99 8.00
N ALA A 110 -40.79 33.22 8.31
CA ALA A 110 -42.16 33.47 8.76
C ALA A 110 -43.20 33.21 7.65
N ALA A 111 -42.91 33.65 6.41
CA ALA A 111 -43.78 33.40 5.27
C ALA A 111 -43.87 31.91 4.93
N ILE A 112 -42.75 31.18 5.01
CA ILE A 112 -42.73 29.72 4.82
C ILE A 112 -43.57 29.04 5.91
N GLN A 113 -43.36 29.39 7.18
CA GLN A 113 -44.10 28.81 8.31
C GLN A 113 -45.61 29.03 8.19
N SER A 114 -46.03 30.25 7.81
CA SER A 114 -47.45 30.55 7.59
C SER A 114 -48.05 29.74 6.43
N SER A 115 -47.23 29.42 5.42
CA SER A 115 -47.66 28.64 4.27
C SER A 115 -47.77 27.15 4.59
N VAL A 116 -46.78 26.54 5.26
CA VAL A 116 -46.79 25.10 5.57
C VAL A 116 -47.72 24.74 6.73
N GLY A 117 -48.19 25.72 7.49
CA GLY A 117 -49.08 25.55 8.65
C GLY A 117 -48.34 25.82 9.95
N ALA A 118 -49.04 26.46 10.90
CA ALA A 118 -48.44 26.82 12.19
C ALA A 118 -47.97 25.56 12.94
N GLY A 119 -46.72 25.58 13.41
CA GLY A 119 -46.11 24.47 14.16
C GLY A 119 -45.55 23.34 13.29
N ASN A 120 -45.87 23.26 12.00
CA ASN A 120 -45.32 22.25 11.11
C ASN A 120 -43.83 22.52 10.84
N PRO A 121 -42.91 21.60 11.20
CA PRO A 121 -41.49 21.80 10.96
C PRO A 121 -41.18 21.55 9.48
N TYR A 122 -40.18 22.26 8.94
CA TYR A 122 -39.85 22.21 7.53
C TYR A 122 -38.34 22.34 7.25
N ILE A 123 -37.94 21.95 6.03
CA ILE A 123 -36.65 22.29 5.42
C ILE A 123 -36.87 22.90 4.03
N THR A 124 -35.94 23.72 3.57
CA THR A 124 -35.94 24.26 2.20
C THR A 124 -35.19 23.33 1.25
N LEU A 125 -35.75 23.10 0.07
CA LEU A 125 -35.15 22.27 -0.98
C LEU A 125 -34.56 23.14 -2.09
N ALA A 126 -35.32 24.11 -2.59
CA ALA A 126 -34.86 24.97 -3.67
C ALA A 126 -35.59 26.32 -3.64
N THR A 127 -34.99 27.30 -4.30
CA THR A 127 -35.69 28.50 -4.76
C THR A 127 -36.00 28.38 -6.24
N VAL A 128 -37.16 28.88 -6.65
CA VAL A 128 -37.61 28.90 -8.06
C VAL A 128 -37.81 30.34 -8.48
N THR A 129 -37.03 30.81 -9.45
CA THR A 129 -37.22 32.14 -10.05
C THR A 129 -38.34 32.06 -11.08
N VAL A 130 -39.47 32.70 -10.80
CA VAL A 130 -40.63 32.78 -11.69
C VAL A 130 -40.59 34.13 -12.39
N ALA A 131 -40.27 34.14 -13.69
CA ALA A 131 -40.28 35.37 -14.48
C ALA A 131 -41.72 35.90 -14.68
N ALA A 132 -41.83 37.20 -14.97
CA ALA A 132 -43.10 37.80 -15.35
C ALA A 132 -43.67 37.08 -16.59
N ALA A 133 -44.98 36.80 -16.59
CA ALA A 133 -45.69 36.07 -17.64
C ALA A 133 -45.08 34.69 -18.02
N ALA A 134 -44.28 34.06 -17.14
CA ALA A 134 -43.76 32.72 -17.37
C ALA A 134 -44.89 31.69 -17.52
N ALA A 135 -44.78 30.82 -18.53
CA ALA A 135 -45.70 29.71 -18.79
C ALA A 135 -45.15 28.35 -18.32
N SER A 136 -43.86 28.27 -17.99
CA SER A 136 -43.20 27.06 -17.53
C SER A 136 -41.99 27.35 -16.66
N ILE A 137 -41.62 26.36 -15.84
CA ILE A 137 -40.40 26.35 -15.03
C ILE A 137 -39.44 25.32 -15.62
N VAL A 138 -38.22 25.76 -15.94
CA VAL A 138 -37.12 24.90 -16.41
C VAL A 138 -36.01 24.81 -15.38
N ASN A 139 -35.06 23.89 -15.56
CA ASN A 139 -33.95 23.70 -14.60
C ASN A 139 -33.15 24.98 -14.33
N ALA A 140 -33.00 25.87 -15.31
CA ALA A 140 -32.31 27.16 -15.15
C ALA A 140 -33.02 28.12 -14.18
N ASN A 141 -34.32 27.91 -13.89
CA ASN A 141 -35.06 28.70 -12.91
C ASN A 141 -34.88 28.18 -11.47
N ILE A 142 -34.30 26.99 -11.30
CA ILE A 142 -34.27 26.28 -10.02
C ILE A 142 -32.85 26.37 -9.45
N ALA A 143 -32.73 26.94 -8.25
CA ALA A 143 -31.49 26.95 -7.49
C ALA A 143 -31.65 26.06 -6.26
N ASP A 144 -30.74 25.08 -6.13
CA ASP A 144 -30.71 24.15 -5.00
C ASP A 144 -30.30 24.89 -3.72
N THR A 145 -31.06 24.68 -2.65
CA THR A 145 -30.80 25.26 -1.32
C THR A 145 -30.77 24.20 -0.22
N ARG A 146 -30.73 22.91 -0.61
CA ARG A 146 -30.73 21.79 0.32
C ARG A 146 -29.47 21.83 1.17
N ILE A 147 -29.67 21.64 2.47
CA ILE A 147 -28.59 21.43 3.43
C ILE A 147 -28.56 19.94 3.77
N PRO A 148 -27.42 19.23 3.64
CA PRO A 148 -27.35 17.82 3.97
C PRO A 148 -27.52 17.62 5.47
N SER A 149 -28.30 16.61 5.84
CA SER A 149 -28.32 16.15 7.22
C SER A 149 -26.92 15.66 7.62
N ALA A 150 -26.56 15.90 8.88
CA ALA A 150 -25.26 15.49 9.39
C ALA A 150 -25.38 15.04 10.83
N LEU A 151 -24.52 14.12 11.25
CA LEU A 151 -24.32 13.80 12.66
C LEU A 151 -23.41 14.86 13.27
N SER A 152 -23.92 15.68 14.21
CA SER A 152 -23.04 16.54 15.04
C SER A 152 -22.60 15.75 16.28
N VAL A 153 -21.65 14.84 16.09
CA VAL A 153 -20.96 14.15 17.20
C VAL A 153 -19.44 14.30 16.99
N PRO A 154 -18.66 14.54 18.07
CA PRO A 154 -17.21 14.65 17.98
C PRO A 154 -16.55 13.32 17.60
N TYR A 155 -17.23 12.20 17.87
CA TYR A 155 -16.77 10.86 17.52
C TYR A 155 -17.90 10.07 16.87
N LEU A 156 -17.61 9.51 15.69
CA LEU A 156 -18.40 8.42 15.14
C LEU A 156 -17.86 7.15 15.79
N TYR A 157 -18.54 6.62 16.81
CA TYR A 157 -18.15 5.33 17.39
C TYR A 157 -18.40 4.25 16.33
N GLY A 158 -17.36 3.95 15.55
CA GLY A 158 -17.31 2.77 14.70
C GLY A 158 -17.28 1.56 15.62
N GLY A 159 -18.45 1.04 16.00
CA GLY A 159 -18.53 -0.34 16.43
C GLY A 159 -17.94 -1.20 15.33
N SER A 160 -17.00 -2.09 15.68
CA SER A 160 -16.22 -2.98 14.81
C SER A 160 -16.89 -3.26 13.45
N SER A 161 -16.60 -2.43 12.45
CA SER A 161 -17.33 -2.45 11.17
C SER A 161 -16.39 -2.89 10.06
N ASN A 162 -16.57 -4.16 9.69
CA ASN A 162 -16.08 -4.79 8.48
C ASN A 162 -16.88 -4.37 7.22
N THR A 163 -17.37 -3.13 7.17
CA THR A 163 -18.22 -2.67 6.07
C THR A 163 -17.38 -1.88 5.05
N LYS A 164 -17.41 -2.33 3.79
CA LYS A 164 -16.84 -1.59 2.65
C LYS A 164 -17.31 -0.13 2.67
N GLY A 165 -16.38 0.83 2.72
CA GLY A 165 -16.68 2.24 2.47
C GLY A 165 -16.17 3.27 3.49
N HIS A 166 -15.38 2.90 4.49
CA HIS A 166 -14.73 3.91 5.35
C HIS A 166 -13.44 4.43 4.71
N LEU A 167 -13.44 5.70 4.27
CA LEU A 167 -12.27 6.41 3.70
C LEU A 167 -11.58 7.34 4.70
N VAL A 168 -11.81 7.18 6.01
CA VAL A 168 -11.07 7.94 7.01
C VAL A 168 -10.03 7.01 7.62
N PRO A 169 -8.76 7.03 7.16
CA PRO A 169 -7.69 6.42 7.92
C PRO A 169 -7.64 7.15 9.27
N ASN A 170 -7.96 6.45 10.35
CA ASN A 170 -7.73 6.99 11.69
C ASN A 170 -6.24 6.79 12.02
N ILE A 171 -5.64 7.68 12.80
CA ILE A 171 -4.21 7.69 13.14
C ILE A 171 -3.72 6.38 13.79
N ALA A 172 -4.61 5.58 14.38
CA ALA A 172 -4.32 4.25 14.92
C ALA A 172 -4.37 3.13 13.87
N ASP A 173 -4.87 3.40 12.67
CA ASP A 173 -4.82 2.48 11.53
C ASP A 173 -3.50 2.70 10.78
N ASP A 174 -2.41 2.29 11.43
CA ASP A 174 -1.10 2.08 10.78
C ASP A 174 -1.11 0.74 10.03
N THR A 175 -2.24 0.41 9.41
CA THR A 175 -2.43 -0.84 8.67
C THR A 175 -2.04 -0.59 7.22
N VAL A 176 -0.89 -1.14 6.84
CA VAL A 176 -0.52 -1.31 5.44
C VAL A 176 -1.66 -2.08 4.77
N ALA A 177 -2.43 -1.37 3.94
CA ALA A 177 -3.54 -1.95 3.21
C ALA A 177 -3.08 -3.19 2.44
N LEU A 178 -3.90 -4.24 2.52
CA LEU A 178 -3.66 -5.59 2.03
C LEU A 178 -2.82 -5.67 0.74
N LEU A 179 -1.83 -6.55 0.81
CA LEU A 179 -0.60 -6.70 0.02
C LEU A 179 -0.79 -7.11 -1.46
N ASN A 180 -1.47 -6.31 -2.27
CA ASN A 180 -1.55 -6.56 -3.72
C ASN A 180 -1.27 -5.33 -4.61
N ALA A 181 -0.84 -4.21 -4.03
CA ALA A 181 -0.35 -3.05 -4.77
C ALA A 181 1.03 -2.61 -4.27
N VAL A 182 1.86 -2.09 -5.16
CA VAL A 182 3.13 -1.43 -4.81
C VAL A 182 2.81 -0.20 -3.96
N GLN A 183 3.36 -0.13 -2.75
CA GLN A 183 3.19 1.00 -1.85
C GLN A 183 4.48 1.81 -1.74
N THR A 184 4.36 3.13 -1.82
CA THR A 184 5.48 4.07 -1.61
C THR A 184 5.36 4.67 -0.22
N LEU A 185 6.29 4.34 0.68
CA LEU A 185 6.38 4.93 2.03
C LEU A 185 7.26 6.19 1.98
N ILE A 186 6.67 7.38 1.91
CA ILE A 186 7.40 8.65 1.99
C ILE A 186 7.41 9.13 3.45
N GLY A 187 8.60 9.33 4.02
CA GLY A 187 8.75 9.88 5.38
C GLY A 187 8.33 8.95 6.53
N LYS A 188 8.13 7.65 6.25
CA LYS A 188 7.84 6.61 7.26
C LYS A 188 8.89 5.51 7.24
N SER A 189 9.25 4.99 8.41
CA SER A 189 10.08 3.80 8.55
C SER A 189 9.19 2.55 8.60
N LEU A 190 9.46 1.57 7.74
CA LEU A 190 8.89 0.23 7.88
C LEU A 190 9.69 -0.50 8.96
N SER A 191 9.12 -0.63 10.15
CA SER A 191 9.70 -1.40 11.24
C SER A 191 9.01 -2.76 11.32
N LEU A 192 9.51 -3.78 10.61
CA LEU A 192 9.27 -5.15 11.03
C LEU A 192 10.23 -5.42 12.17
N THR A 193 9.66 -5.39 13.37
CA THR A 193 10.28 -5.96 14.55
C THR A 193 10.68 -7.41 14.22
N GLY A 194 11.98 -7.65 14.07
CA GLY A 194 12.57 -8.99 13.90
C GLY A 194 13.05 -9.36 12.49
N ASN A 195 12.47 -8.86 11.39
CA ASN A 195 13.03 -8.94 10.02
C ASN A 195 12.12 -8.21 9.01
N THR A 196 12.56 -7.07 8.45
CA THR A 196 11.78 -6.30 7.46
C THR A 196 12.15 -6.69 6.05
N ALA A 197 11.41 -7.64 5.47
CA ALA A 197 11.63 -8.08 4.11
C ALA A 197 11.27 -7.01 3.05
N THR A 198 12.17 -6.06 2.78
CA THR A 198 12.15 -5.28 1.53
C THR A 198 13.28 -5.77 0.64
N GLY A 199 12.93 -6.69 -0.28
CA GLY A 199 13.88 -7.40 -1.13
C GLY A 199 14.48 -8.59 -0.38
N ASN A 200 14.03 -9.80 -0.72
CA ASN A 200 14.58 -11.09 -0.33
C ASN A 200 15.56 -11.05 0.87
N VAL A 201 15.08 -10.73 2.09
CA VAL A 201 15.93 -10.52 3.28
C VAL A 201 16.51 -11.84 3.83
N LEU A 202 16.25 -12.93 3.12
CA LEU A 202 16.98 -14.18 3.19
C LEU A 202 17.96 -14.32 2.02
N THR A 203 18.58 -13.22 1.58
CA THR A 203 19.66 -13.27 0.59
C THR A 203 20.98 -13.18 1.30
N ASN A 204 21.82 -14.16 1.02
CA ASN A 204 23.24 -14.09 1.26
C ASN A 204 23.91 -13.75 -0.07
N PRO A 205 24.12 -12.46 -0.39
CA PRO A 205 24.59 -12.06 -1.71
C PRO A 205 26.07 -12.39 -1.92
N PHE A 206 26.86 -12.49 -0.85
CA PHE A 206 28.30 -12.65 -0.92
C PHE A 206 28.66 -14.12 -0.76
N LYS A 207 28.64 -14.85 -1.87
CA LYS A 207 29.05 -16.25 -1.94
C LYS A 207 29.70 -16.56 -3.28
N PHE A 208 30.72 -17.40 -3.21
CA PHE A 208 31.48 -17.82 -4.38
C PHE A 208 31.88 -19.29 -4.26
N SER A 209 32.18 -19.88 -5.42
CA SER A 209 32.88 -21.16 -5.53
C SER A 209 33.68 -21.14 -6.81
N ALA A 210 34.98 -21.39 -6.71
CA ALA A 210 35.91 -21.36 -7.82
C ALA A 210 36.90 -22.54 -7.77
N TYR A 211 37.42 -22.93 -8.93
CA TYR A 211 38.33 -24.06 -9.12
C TYR A 211 39.28 -23.79 -10.29
N PRO A 212 40.44 -24.47 -10.38
CA PRO A 212 41.30 -24.40 -11.55
C PRO A 212 40.78 -25.37 -12.63
N ALA A 213 40.53 -24.90 -13.85
CA ALA A 213 40.07 -25.73 -14.96
C ALA A 213 41.13 -26.75 -15.41
N THR A 214 42.40 -26.44 -15.19
CA THR A 214 43.54 -27.29 -15.55
C THR A 214 44.25 -27.80 -14.29
N SER A 215 45.29 -28.61 -14.49
CA SER A 215 46.15 -29.13 -13.42
C SER A 215 47.41 -28.28 -13.27
N PRO A 216 47.40 -27.20 -12.46
CA PRO A 216 48.54 -26.29 -12.34
C PRO A 216 49.73 -27.00 -11.68
N GLY A 217 50.93 -26.76 -12.21
CA GLY A 217 52.18 -27.28 -11.63
C GLY A 217 52.48 -26.65 -10.27
N LEU A 218 53.10 -27.43 -9.39
CA LEU A 218 53.58 -27.00 -8.08
C LEU A 218 55.10 -26.93 -8.08
N THR A 219 55.64 -25.93 -7.39
CA THR A 219 57.09 -25.81 -7.16
C THR A 219 57.44 -26.49 -5.85
N ALA A 220 58.46 -27.35 -5.88
CA ALA A 220 58.92 -28.06 -4.70
C ALA A 220 59.27 -27.11 -3.56
N SER A 221 58.88 -27.48 -2.34
CA SER A 221 59.16 -26.75 -1.09
C SER A 221 58.77 -25.27 -1.13
N THR A 222 57.73 -24.92 -1.89
CA THR A 222 57.26 -23.54 -2.08
C THR A 222 55.75 -23.47 -1.97
N TRP A 223 55.24 -22.48 -1.23
CA TRP A 223 53.82 -22.15 -1.24
C TRP A 223 53.44 -21.57 -2.60
N THR A 224 52.63 -22.31 -3.35
CA THR A 224 52.17 -21.94 -4.69
C THR A 224 50.71 -21.47 -4.60
N LYS A 225 50.41 -20.25 -5.09
CA LYS A 225 49.04 -19.75 -5.20
C LYS A 225 48.27 -20.59 -6.21
N VAL A 226 47.05 -21.02 -5.86
CA VAL A 226 46.21 -21.79 -6.79
C VAL A 226 45.49 -20.84 -7.77
N PRO A 227 45.66 -21.01 -9.10
CA PRO A 227 44.99 -20.18 -10.09
C PRO A 227 43.55 -20.65 -10.31
N PHE A 228 42.64 -20.26 -9.42
CA PHE A 228 41.21 -20.53 -9.56
C PHE A 228 40.59 -19.70 -10.70
N ASP A 229 40.78 -20.15 -11.93
CA ASP A 229 40.39 -19.46 -13.16
C ASP A 229 38.91 -19.66 -13.55
N THR A 230 38.21 -20.59 -12.90
CA THR A 230 36.84 -20.96 -13.26
C THR A 230 35.90 -20.85 -12.08
N LYS A 231 34.76 -20.19 -12.29
CA LYS A 231 33.71 -19.99 -11.28
C LYS A 231 32.58 -21.01 -11.48
N VAL A 232 32.17 -21.68 -10.41
CA VAL A 232 30.87 -22.38 -10.38
C VAL A 232 29.76 -21.37 -10.14
N PHE A 233 29.96 -20.47 -9.18
CA PHE A 233 29.11 -19.30 -8.94
C PHE A 233 29.91 -18.19 -8.24
N ASP A 234 29.45 -16.95 -8.38
CA ASP A 234 29.95 -15.76 -7.70
C ASP A 234 28.84 -14.70 -7.72
N THR A 235 27.93 -14.77 -6.75
CA THR A 235 26.63 -14.09 -6.86
C THR A 235 26.69 -12.57 -6.72
N SER A 236 27.84 -12.05 -6.33
CA SER A 236 28.09 -10.61 -6.14
C SER A 236 29.38 -10.13 -6.82
N SER A 237 29.98 -10.95 -7.70
CA SER A 237 31.19 -10.61 -8.46
C SER A 237 32.39 -10.25 -7.56
N ASN A 238 32.54 -10.91 -6.41
CA ASN A 238 33.61 -10.63 -5.45
C ASN A 238 34.80 -11.58 -5.55
N PHE A 239 34.74 -12.56 -6.44
CA PHE A 239 35.87 -13.42 -6.76
C PHE A 239 36.54 -12.96 -8.06
N ASP A 240 37.84 -12.66 -8.01
CA ASP A 240 38.63 -12.36 -9.20
C ASP A 240 39.26 -13.64 -9.73
N ALA A 241 38.68 -14.22 -10.79
CA ALA A 241 39.17 -15.44 -11.44
C ALA A 241 40.12 -15.16 -12.62
N VAL A 242 40.51 -13.91 -12.87
CA VAL A 242 41.28 -13.52 -14.06
C VAL A 242 42.66 -13.00 -13.70
N THR A 243 42.73 -12.09 -12.73
CA THR A 243 43.98 -11.36 -12.45
C THR A 243 44.66 -11.87 -11.19
N ASN A 244 43.92 -12.00 -10.08
CA ASN A 244 44.51 -12.24 -8.76
C ASN A 244 44.15 -13.61 -8.14
N TYR A 245 43.11 -14.29 -8.64
CA TYR A 245 42.63 -15.58 -8.11
C TYR A 245 42.24 -15.52 -6.62
N ARG A 246 41.48 -14.48 -6.25
CA ARG A 246 41.16 -14.16 -4.85
C ARG A 246 39.70 -13.78 -4.64
N PHE A 247 39.17 -14.10 -3.47
CA PHE A 247 37.94 -13.50 -2.96
C PHE A 247 38.27 -12.17 -2.27
N THR A 248 37.50 -11.11 -2.52
CA THR A 248 37.63 -9.82 -1.80
C THR A 248 36.34 -9.56 -1.04
N ALA A 249 36.41 -9.43 0.29
CA ALA A 249 35.26 -9.20 1.14
C ALA A 249 34.61 -7.85 0.83
N PRO A 250 33.35 -7.80 0.33
CA PRO A 250 32.69 -6.54 -0.01
C PRO A 250 32.26 -5.73 1.21
N VAL A 251 32.08 -6.39 2.36
CA VAL A 251 31.62 -5.78 3.61
C VAL A 251 32.41 -6.36 4.77
N ALA A 252 32.39 -5.66 5.90
CA ALA A 252 32.88 -6.23 7.14
C ALA A 252 31.90 -7.29 7.67
N GLY A 253 32.42 -8.41 8.16
CA GLY A 253 31.60 -9.49 8.69
C GLY A 253 32.36 -10.77 9.00
N PHE A 254 31.62 -11.81 9.36
CA PHE A 254 32.13 -13.16 9.49
C PHE A 254 31.86 -13.93 8.20
N TYR A 255 32.89 -14.56 7.64
CA TYR A 255 32.82 -15.36 6.42
C TYR A 255 33.23 -16.79 6.72
N HIS A 256 32.47 -17.76 6.22
CA HIS A 256 32.86 -19.17 6.25
C HIS A 256 33.47 -19.56 4.91
N LEU A 257 34.64 -20.18 4.94
CA LEU A 257 35.40 -20.58 3.76
C LEU A 257 35.80 -22.04 3.85
N ASP A 258 35.67 -22.74 2.73
CA ASP A 258 36.13 -24.11 2.53
C ASP A 258 37.08 -24.14 1.33
N ALA A 259 38.21 -24.83 1.47
CA ALA A 259 39.14 -25.04 0.38
C ALA A 259 39.78 -26.42 0.46
N THR A 260 39.91 -27.08 -0.69
CA THR A 260 40.52 -28.40 -0.83
C THR A 260 41.60 -28.35 -1.91
N ALA A 261 42.72 -29.02 -1.66
CA ALA A 261 43.76 -29.28 -2.65
C ALA A 261 43.99 -30.78 -2.79
N VAL A 262 43.85 -31.29 -4.01
CA VAL A 262 44.31 -32.65 -4.36
C VAL A 262 45.66 -32.53 -5.06
N ILE A 263 46.71 -33.06 -4.43
CA ILE A 263 48.10 -32.90 -4.84
C ILE A 263 48.54 -34.15 -5.61
N GLY A 264 48.94 -33.93 -6.87
CA GLY A 264 49.43 -34.94 -7.80
C GLY A 264 48.32 -35.61 -8.62
N THR A 265 48.64 -36.03 -9.84
CA THR A 265 47.86 -37.04 -10.59
C THR A 265 48.33 -38.48 -10.30
N SER A 266 49.36 -38.61 -9.46
CA SER A 266 49.86 -39.84 -8.87
C SER A 266 50.34 -39.55 -7.45
N GLY A 267 50.43 -40.57 -6.61
CA GLY A 267 50.83 -40.43 -5.22
C GLY A 267 52.25 -39.89 -5.02
N MET A 268 52.48 -39.38 -3.81
CA MET A 268 53.74 -38.76 -3.38
C MET A 268 54.66 -39.74 -2.63
N SER A 269 55.95 -39.43 -2.59
CA SER A 269 56.95 -40.15 -1.79
C SER A 269 56.60 -40.16 -0.29
N THR A 270 56.96 -41.23 0.43
CA THR A 270 56.75 -41.35 1.89
C THR A 270 57.50 -40.32 2.73
N THR A 271 58.51 -39.68 2.15
CA THR A 271 59.29 -38.62 2.78
C THR A 271 58.84 -37.22 2.37
N ALA A 272 57.86 -37.14 1.47
CA ALA A 272 57.28 -35.88 1.04
C ALA A 272 55.95 -35.61 1.75
N TYR A 273 55.54 -34.34 1.76
CA TYR A 273 54.26 -33.93 2.30
C TYR A 273 53.63 -32.80 1.49
N GLY A 274 52.31 -32.73 1.58
CA GLY A 274 51.50 -31.67 1.02
C GLY A 274 50.70 -30.95 2.11
N GLN A 275 50.49 -29.66 1.94
CA GLN A 275 49.69 -28.86 2.87
C GLN A 275 48.98 -27.73 2.15
N ALA A 276 47.72 -27.51 2.48
CA ALA A 276 46.92 -26.40 2.01
C ALA A 276 46.93 -25.24 3.02
N ALA A 277 46.69 -24.02 2.57
CA ALA A 277 46.60 -22.86 3.45
C ALA A 277 45.70 -21.77 2.88
N LEU A 278 44.93 -21.13 3.76
CA LEU A 278 44.26 -19.87 3.45
C LEU A 278 45.18 -18.71 3.81
N TYR A 279 45.27 -17.75 2.90
CA TYR A 279 46.02 -16.52 3.06
C TYR A 279 45.05 -15.36 3.14
N LYS A 280 45.21 -14.49 4.15
CA LYS A 280 44.51 -13.22 4.27
C LYS A 280 45.50 -12.10 4.03
N ASN A 281 45.19 -11.22 3.09
CA ASN A 281 46.02 -10.06 2.76
C ASN A 281 47.50 -10.41 2.51
N GLY A 282 47.75 -11.53 1.83
CA GLY A 282 49.09 -12.01 1.49
C GLY A 282 49.84 -12.77 2.59
N THR A 283 49.24 -12.98 3.77
CA THR A 283 49.84 -13.76 4.87
C THR A 283 49.00 -14.98 5.18
N ALA A 284 49.64 -16.12 5.47
CA ALA A 284 48.94 -17.33 5.89
C ALA A 284 48.16 -17.07 7.20
N VAL A 285 46.85 -17.31 7.18
CA VAL A 285 45.97 -17.16 8.34
C VAL A 285 45.56 -18.51 8.92
N LEU A 286 45.50 -19.55 8.09
CA LEU A 286 45.19 -20.90 8.52
C LEU A 286 45.91 -21.93 7.65
N LEU A 287 46.45 -22.95 8.30
CA LEU A 287 47.06 -24.11 7.66
C LEU A 287 46.11 -25.31 7.76
N GLY A 288 45.99 -26.06 6.67
CA GLY A 288 45.32 -27.35 6.64
C GLY A 288 46.18 -28.45 7.23
N ALA A 289 45.66 -29.67 7.19
CA ALA A 289 46.40 -30.84 7.64
C ALA A 289 47.67 -31.07 6.81
N HIS A 290 48.74 -31.44 7.52
CA HIS A 290 50.03 -31.78 6.93
C HIS A 290 50.03 -33.27 6.55
N GLU A 291 49.87 -33.54 5.26
CA GLU A 291 49.62 -34.88 4.75
C GLU A 291 50.88 -35.48 4.16
N ALA A 292 51.37 -36.59 4.74
CA ALA A 292 52.52 -37.31 4.20
C ALA A 292 52.12 -38.14 2.97
N GLY A 293 53.06 -38.28 2.03
CA GLY A 293 52.88 -39.23 0.93
C GLY A 293 52.88 -40.67 1.41
N SER A 294 52.24 -41.56 0.66
CA SER A 294 52.18 -42.99 1.00
C SER A 294 53.22 -43.84 0.26
N GLY A 295 53.92 -43.27 -0.73
CA GLY A 295 54.77 -44.00 -1.67
C GLY A 295 53.99 -44.85 -2.69
N ASN A 296 52.65 -44.86 -2.62
CA ASN A 296 51.78 -45.59 -3.54
C ASN A 296 51.29 -44.66 -4.66
N ALA A 297 51.55 -45.01 -5.92
CA ALA A 297 51.16 -44.21 -7.08
C ALA A 297 49.64 -43.95 -7.20
N ASN A 298 48.79 -44.77 -6.56
CA ASN A 298 47.34 -44.69 -6.62
C ASN A 298 46.70 -43.92 -5.45
N THR A 299 47.49 -43.45 -4.48
CA THR A 299 46.98 -42.72 -3.30
C THR A 299 47.38 -41.26 -3.38
N LEU A 300 46.41 -40.40 -3.68
CA LEU A 300 46.64 -38.95 -3.77
C LEU A 300 46.60 -38.31 -2.38
N VAL A 301 47.37 -37.24 -2.23
CA VAL A 301 47.38 -36.43 -1.02
C VAL A 301 46.28 -35.36 -1.14
N ILE A 302 45.41 -35.27 -0.13
CA ILE A 302 44.32 -34.29 -0.09
C ILE A 302 44.43 -33.48 1.19
N SER A 303 44.70 -32.18 1.08
CA SER A 303 44.74 -31.27 2.22
C SER A 303 43.59 -30.27 2.13
N GLN A 304 42.89 -30.05 3.25
CA GLN A 304 41.69 -29.23 3.33
C GLN A 304 41.84 -28.14 4.39
N VAL A 305 41.16 -27.02 4.17
CA VAL A 305 41.03 -25.91 5.13
C VAL A 305 39.55 -25.52 5.20
N SER A 306 39.00 -25.44 6.41
CA SER A 306 37.65 -24.93 6.66
C SER A 306 37.67 -24.01 7.87
N ALA A 307 37.18 -22.78 7.73
CA ALA A 307 37.16 -21.82 8.82
C ALA A 307 36.14 -20.70 8.66
N THR A 308 35.69 -20.20 9.81
CA THR A 308 35.00 -18.92 9.91
C THR A 308 36.00 -17.84 10.30
N LEU A 309 36.17 -16.84 9.45
CA LEU A 309 37.11 -15.73 9.64
C LEU A 309 36.36 -14.39 9.70
N GLN A 310 36.82 -13.50 10.55
CA GLN A 310 36.39 -12.10 10.53
C GLN A 310 37.19 -11.34 9.46
N LEU A 311 36.47 -10.76 8.51
CA LEU A 311 37.03 -9.94 7.44
C LEU A 311 36.49 -8.51 7.55
N ALA A 312 37.36 -7.53 7.36
CA ALA A 312 36.96 -6.17 7.07
C ALA A 312 36.62 -6.04 5.58
N ALA A 313 35.93 -4.96 5.21
CA ALA A 313 35.73 -4.65 3.80
C ALA A 313 37.10 -4.48 3.11
N ASN A 314 37.23 -5.09 1.93
CA ASN A 314 38.44 -5.19 1.10
C ASN A 314 39.56 -6.10 1.61
N ASP A 315 39.39 -6.79 2.73
CA ASP A 315 40.26 -7.93 3.02
C ASP A 315 40.09 -8.97 1.91
N TYR A 316 41.19 -9.57 1.46
CA TYR A 316 41.15 -10.61 0.45
C TYR A 316 41.67 -11.95 0.95
N ILE A 317 41.07 -13.01 0.42
CA ILE A 317 41.41 -14.39 0.71
C ILE A 317 41.89 -15.10 -0.54
N GLU A 318 43.01 -15.78 -0.37
CA GLU A 318 43.70 -16.57 -1.37
C GLU A 318 43.97 -17.97 -0.83
N PHE A 319 44.13 -18.93 -1.74
CA PHE A 319 44.47 -20.30 -1.39
C PHE A 319 45.84 -20.65 -1.94
N PHE A 320 46.68 -21.21 -1.08
CA PHE A 320 48.02 -21.64 -1.41
C PHE A 320 48.20 -23.10 -1.04
N VAL A 321 49.02 -23.78 -1.82
CA VAL A 321 49.38 -25.18 -1.59
C VAL A 321 50.89 -25.31 -1.57
N PHE A 322 51.38 -26.02 -0.56
CA PHE A 322 52.75 -26.45 -0.42
C PHE A 322 52.86 -27.92 -0.81
N CYS A 323 53.93 -28.28 -1.50
CA CYS A 323 54.34 -29.66 -1.73
C CYS A 323 55.85 -29.73 -1.62
N SER A 324 56.39 -30.62 -0.78
CA SER A 324 57.84 -30.75 -0.63
C SER A 324 58.51 -31.49 -1.80
N GLU A 325 57.73 -32.16 -2.66
CA GLU A 325 58.21 -32.97 -3.79
C GLU A 325 58.17 -32.18 -5.11
N ALA A 326 59.18 -32.38 -5.96
CA ALA A 326 59.23 -31.78 -7.29
C ALA A 326 58.33 -32.51 -8.30
N SER A 327 58.09 -31.85 -9.44
CA SER A 327 57.32 -32.42 -10.57
C SER A 327 55.90 -32.85 -10.18
N ARG A 328 55.27 -32.11 -9.27
CA ARG A 328 53.87 -32.30 -8.87
C ARG A 328 52.97 -31.24 -9.50
N ALA A 329 51.69 -31.57 -9.62
CA ALA A 329 50.65 -30.66 -10.09
C ALA A 329 49.40 -30.89 -9.25
N LEU A 330 48.52 -29.90 -9.13
CA LEU A 330 47.20 -30.10 -8.54
C LEU A 330 46.30 -30.86 -9.50
N VAL A 331 45.30 -31.56 -8.98
CA VAL A 331 44.20 -32.08 -9.82
C VAL A 331 43.15 -30.98 -9.96
N GLY A 332 42.97 -30.50 -11.19
CA GLY A 332 41.95 -29.51 -11.54
C GLY A 332 40.52 -30.05 -11.44
N GLY A 333 39.55 -29.13 -11.54
CA GLY A 333 38.12 -29.43 -11.53
C GLY A 333 37.43 -29.21 -10.18
N SER A 334 36.13 -28.89 -10.25
CA SER A 334 35.30 -28.47 -9.12
C SER A 334 35.10 -29.52 -8.02
N GLY A 335 35.28 -30.81 -8.34
CA GLY A 335 35.20 -31.91 -7.36
C GLY A 335 36.54 -32.28 -6.71
N ASN A 336 37.66 -31.69 -7.15
CA ASN A 336 39.00 -32.03 -6.67
C ASN A 336 39.61 -30.85 -5.90
N THR A 337 40.02 -29.81 -6.61
CA THR A 337 40.68 -28.64 -6.03
C THR A 337 39.77 -27.43 -6.20
N TYR A 338 39.31 -26.86 -5.10
CA TYR A 338 38.36 -25.74 -5.12
C TYR A 338 38.51 -24.86 -3.88
N MET A 339 37.95 -23.66 -3.96
CA MET A 339 37.67 -22.82 -2.82
C MET A 339 36.26 -22.25 -2.95
N SER A 340 35.49 -22.32 -1.88
CA SER A 340 34.16 -21.76 -1.76
C SER A 340 34.02 -20.98 -0.46
N GLY A 341 33.02 -20.12 -0.42
CA GLY A 341 32.76 -19.37 0.79
C GLY A 341 31.53 -18.49 0.70
N PHE A 342 31.06 -18.04 1.85
CA PHE A 342 29.93 -17.14 1.97
C PHE A 342 29.98 -16.28 3.23
N LEU A 343 29.31 -15.14 3.19
CA LEU A 343 29.10 -14.31 4.37
C LEU A 343 28.14 -15.01 5.35
N VAL A 344 28.54 -15.19 6.60
CA VAL A 344 27.70 -15.70 7.69
C VAL A 344 26.86 -14.58 8.30
N SER A 345 27.49 -13.46 8.64
CA SER A 345 26.81 -12.29 9.22
C SER A 345 27.61 -11.01 9.04
N HIS A 346 26.89 -9.90 8.87
CA HIS A 346 27.46 -8.54 8.92
C HIS A 346 27.78 -8.15 10.37
N ILE A 347 28.73 -7.22 10.54
CA ILE A 347 29.04 -6.56 11.82
C ILE A 347 28.84 -5.05 11.73
#